data_AF-A0A1W1CKK2-F1
#
_entry.id   AF-A0A1W1CKK2-F1
#
_cell.length_a   1.000
_cell.length_b   1.000
_cell.length_c   1.000
_cell.angle_alpha   90.00
_cell.angle_beta   90.00
_cell.angle_gamma   90.00
#
_symmetry.space_group_name_H-M   'P 1'
#
loop_
_entity.id
_entity.type
_entity.pdbx_description
1 polymer ?
#
loop_
_entity_poly.entity_id
_entity_poly.type
_entity_poly.pdbx_seq_one_letter_code
_entity_poly.pdbx_strand_id
1 'polypeptide(L)'
;MLYTLILTIHIFSVFIYGGFLFVDILFLSKMKQSLSEEEHKKAREAIMIHVRKVVPYSLMVAVASGLYLFTQVFGAISDHGISYFQIVLSIKAFLGLWLGFRGINQKFFGIQPWIFKAHLFPFALVTIIILLSQIMYL
;
A
#
# COMPACT_ATOMS: atom_id res chain seq x y z
N MET A 1 8.27 -21.63 10.23
CA MET A 1 9.42 -20.75 9.94
C MET A 1 9.22 -19.92 8.67
N LEU A 2 8.96 -20.54 7.50
CA LEU A 2 8.75 -19.82 6.24
C LEU A 2 7.61 -18.79 6.29
N TYR A 3 6.44 -19.19 6.81
CA TYR A 3 5.30 -18.28 6.99
C TYR A 3 5.66 -17.03 7.79
N THR A 4 6.27 -17.21 8.97
CA THR A 4 6.69 -16.11 9.84
C THR A 4 7.68 -15.18 9.14
N LEU A 5 8.66 -15.74 8.42
CA LEU A 5 9.61 -14.96 7.64
C LEU A 5 8.92 -14.10 6.58
N ILE A 6 8.00 -14.69 5.79
CA ILE A 6 7.28 -13.96 4.75
C ILE A 6 6.34 -12.92 5.35
N LEU A 7 5.70 -13.21 6.48
CA LEU A 7 4.89 -12.25 7.23
C LEU A 7 5.73 -11.05 7.69
N THR A 8 6.93 -11.28 8.23
CA THR A 8 7.85 -10.21 8.61
C THR A 8 8.22 -9.35 7.40
N ILE A 9 8.61 -9.97 6.27
CA ILE A 9 8.93 -9.26 5.02
C ILE A 9 7.73 -8.43 4.54
N HIS A 10 6.52 -8.99 4.60
CA HIS A 10 5.28 -8.31 4.22
C HIS A 10 5.06 -7.05 5.05
N ILE A 11 5.12 -7.17 6.38
CA ILE A 11 4.93 -6.04 7.31
C ILE A 11 5.95 -4.93 7.05
N PHE A 12 7.24 -5.27 6.92
CA PHE A 12 8.28 -4.28 6.60
C PHE A 12 7.99 -3.55 5.27
N SER A 13 7.57 -4.30 4.24
CA SER A 13 7.27 -3.76 2.92
C SER A 13 6.06 -2.81 2.95
N VAL A 14 5.01 -3.18 3.70
CA VAL A 14 3.83 -2.35 3.93
C VAL A 14 4.18 -1.09 4.72
N PHE A 15 5.05 -1.17 5.73
CA PHE A 15 5.50 0.01 6.48
C PHE A 15 6.29 1.01 5.66
N ILE A 16 7.15 0.54 4.74
CA ILE A 16 7.87 1.44 3.84
C ILE A 16 6.88 2.18 2.93
N TYR A 17 5.94 1.44 2.31
CA TYR A 17 4.97 2.03 1.40
C TYR A 17 3.98 2.96 2.11
N GLY A 18 3.33 2.46 3.16
CA GLY A 18 2.37 3.20 3.97
C GLY A 18 3.03 4.40 4.65
N GLY A 19 4.20 4.20 5.26
CA GLY A 19 4.96 5.27 5.92
C GLY A 19 5.28 6.43 4.98
N PHE A 20 5.66 6.16 3.74
CA PHE A 20 5.81 7.21 2.73
C PHE A 20 4.49 7.97 2.48
N LEU A 21 3.36 7.27 2.35
CA LEU A 21 2.06 7.92 2.13
C LEU A 21 1.66 8.81 3.32
N PHE A 22 1.92 8.37 4.55
CA PHE A 22 1.73 9.20 5.75
C PHE A 22 2.60 10.46 5.71
N VAL A 23 3.90 10.31 5.41
CA VAL A 23 4.83 11.44 5.30
C VAL A 23 4.39 12.41 4.21
N ASP A 24 4.04 11.90 3.03
CA ASP A 24 3.65 12.74 1.90
C ASP A 24 2.36 13.52 2.17
N ILE A 25 1.31 12.85 2.66
CA ILE A 25 0.01 13.47 2.86
C ILE A 25 0.00 14.38 4.08
N LEU A 26 0.55 13.95 5.21
CA LEU A 26 0.44 14.71 6.46
C LEU A 26 1.46 15.86 6.55
N PHE A 27 2.62 15.72 5.89
CA PHE A 27 3.73 16.67 6.01
C PHE A 27 4.11 17.29 4.67
N LEU A 28 4.59 16.51 3.69
CA LEU A 28 5.17 17.09 2.46
C LEU A 28 4.16 17.91 1.66
N SER A 29 2.91 17.48 1.58
CA SER A 29 1.85 18.20 0.87
C SER A 29 1.49 19.54 1.52
N LYS A 30 1.81 19.72 2.81
CA LYS A 30 1.54 20.93 3.58
C LYS A 30 2.73 21.91 3.61
N MET A 31 3.92 21.49 3.21
CA MET A 31 5.13 22.33 3.22
C MET A 31 4.99 23.61 2.39
N LYS A 32 4.11 23.64 1.38
CA LYS A 32 3.74 24.85 0.63
C LYS A 32 3.16 25.99 1.50
N GLN A 33 2.75 25.69 2.73
CA GLN A 33 2.24 26.70 3.68
C GLN A 33 3.37 27.52 4.32
N SER A 34 4.59 26.99 4.31
CA SER A 34 5.76 27.58 4.98
C SER A 34 6.95 27.84 4.06
N LEU A 35 6.86 27.44 2.79
CA LEU A 35 7.92 27.57 1.79
C LEU A 35 7.41 28.31 0.56
N SER A 36 8.30 29.04 -0.11
CA SER A 36 8.03 29.51 -1.47
C SER A 36 7.89 28.33 -2.45
N GLU A 37 7.31 28.56 -3.63
CA GLU A 37 7.12 27.52 -4.65
C GLU A 37 8.43 26.86 -5.09
N GLU A 38 9.50 27.66 -5.27
CA GLU A 38 10.84 27.17 -5.63
C GLU A 38 11.43 26.29 -4.52
N GLU A 39 11.37 26.73 -3.27
CA GLU A 39 11.87 25.97 -2.12
C GLU A 39 11.08 24.68 -1.91
N HIS A 40 9.76 24.75 -2.03
CA HIS A 40 8.87 23.59 -1.93
C HIS A 40 9.21 22.55 -2.99
N LYS A 41 9.38 22.97 -4.25
CA LYS A 41 9.78 22.08 -5.35
C LYS A 41 11.13 21.42 -5.08
N LYS A 42 12.13 22.19 -4.65
CA LYS A 42 13.48 21.68 -4.34
C LYS A 42 13.45 20.69 -3.18
N ALA A 43 12.75 21.02 -2.09
CA ALA A 43 12.62 20.15 -0.93
C ALA A 43 11.89 18.84 -1.29
N ARG A 44 10.79 18.92 -2.04
CA ARG A 44 10.03 17.76 -2.48
C ARG A 44 10.86 16.85 -3.37
N GLU A 45 11.59 17.41 -4.35
CA GLU A 45 12.40 16.60 -5.26
C GLU A 45 13.57 15.90 -4.56
N ALA A 46 14.23 16.55 -3.59
CA ALA A 46 15.29 15.96 -2.79
C ALA A 46 14.84 14.64 -2.11
N ILE A 47 13.61 14.62 -1.59
CA ILE A 47 13.01 13.42 -0.99
C ILE A 47 12.55 12.43 -2.08
N MET A 48 11.86 12.92 -3.12
CA MET A 48 11.27 12.06 -4.14
C MET A 48 12.29 11.23 -4.92
N ILE A 49 13.51 11.74 -5.13
CA ILE A 49 14.60 10.97 -5.77
C ILE A 49 14.89 9.67 -5.01
N HIS A 50 14.83 9.69 -3.68
CA HIS A 50 15.10 8.54 -2.82
C HIS A 50 13.87 7.63 -2.74
N VAL A 51 12.68 8.22 -2.58
CA VAL A 51 11.39 7.52 -2.56
C VAL A 51 11.21 6.65 -3.81
N ARG A 52 11.47 7.19 -5.01
CA ARG A 52 11.28 6.48 -6.29
C ARG A 52 12.18 5.25 -6.45
N LYS A 53 13.23 5.12 -5.65
CA LYS A 53 14.15 3.97 -5.62
C LYS A 53 13.72 2.87 -4.65
N VAL A 54 12.84 3.15 -3.69
CA VAL A 54 12.50 2.21 -2.60
C VAL A 54 11.01 1.86 -2.60
N VAL A 55 10.14 2.87 -2.62
CA VAL A 55 8.69 2.70 -2.41
C VAL A 55 8.00 1.84 -3.48
N PRO A 56 8.33 1.95 -4.79
CA PRO A 56 7.73 1.07 -5.79
C PRO A 56 8.07 -0.40 -5.57
N TYR A 57 9.32 -0.70 -5.20
CA TYR A 57 9.76 -2.07 -4.96
C TYR A 57 9.17 -2.63 -3.66
N SER A 58 9.06 -1.80 -2.61
CA SER A 58 8.39 -2.24 -1.37
C SER A 58 6.93 -2.58 -1.62
N LEU A 59 6.22 -1.82 -2.46
CA LEU A 59 4.86 -2.16 -2.86
C LEU A 59 4.78 -3.50 -3.62
N MET A 60 5.72 -3.76 -4.54
CA MET A 60 5.78 -5.05 -5.24
C MET A 60 5.99 -6.22 -4.27
N VAL A 61 6.93 -6.08 -3.33
CA VAL A 61 7.20 -7.11 -2.32
C VAL A 61 5.98 -7.30 -1.42
N ALA A 62 5.30 -6.22 -1.02
CA ALA A 62 4.07 -6.29 -0.23
C ALA A 62 2.96 -7.05 -0.97
N VAL A 63 2.78 -6.83 -2.27
CA VAL A 63 1.79 -7.55 -3.09
C VAL A 63 2.14 -9.03 -3.20
N ALA A 64 3.39 -9.35 -3.56
CA ALA A 64 3.82 -10.74 -3.74
C ALA A 64 3.73 -11.54 -2.43
N SER A 65 4.25 -10.98 -1.33
CA SER A 65 4.17 -11.59 0.00
C SER A 65 2.73 -11.66 0.51
N GLY A 66 1.91 -10.65 0.24
CA GLY A 66 0.49 -10.63 0.62
C GLY A 66 -0.32 -11.69 -0.09
N LEU A 67 -0.07 -11.91 -1.39
CA LEU A 67 -0.66 -13.00 -2.16
C LEU A 67 -0.28 -14.36 -1.58
N TYR A 68 0.99 -14.57 -1.23
CA TYR A 68 1.41 -15.80 -0.55
C TYR A 68 0.69 -15.98 0.79
N LEU A 69 0.68 -14.97 1.66
CA LEU A 69 0.03 -15.05 2.97
C LEU A 69 -1.48 -15.31 2.84
N PHE A 70 -2.11 -14.74 1.82
CA PHE A 70 -3.51 -15.00 1.50
C PHE A 70 -3.75 -16.49 1.24
N THR A 71 -2.92 -17.16 0.42
CA THR A 71 -3.10 -18.61 0.17
C THR A 71 -2.91 -19.47 1.41
N GLN A 72 -2.09 -19.02 2.37
CA GLN A 72 -1.85 -19.76 3.62
C GLN A 72 -3.00 -19.60 4.63
N VAL A 73 -3.71 -18.48 4.60
CA VAL A 73 -4.67 -18.10 5.65
C VAL A 73 -6.13 -18.16 5.18
N PHE A 74 -6.39 -18.09 3.87
CA PHE A 74 -7.77 -18.06 3.35
C PHE A 74 -8.58 -19.32 3.69
N GLY A 75 -7.95 -20.49 3.71
CA GLY A 75 -8.59 -21.76 4.03
C GLY A 75 -9.60 -22.24 2.98
N ALA A 76 -10.26 -23.36 3.27
CA ALA A 76 -11.29 -23.92 2.40
C ALA A 76 -12.62 -23.15 2.53
N ILE A 77 -13.39 -23.09 1.45
CA ILE A 77 -14.77 -22.57 1.47
C ILE A 77 -15.68 -23.72 1.91
N SER A 78 -16.50 -23.47 2.93
CA SER A 78 -17.45 -24.48 3.43
C SER A 78 -18.68 -24.61 2.54
N ASP A 79 -19.47 -25.67 2.73
CA ASP A 79 -20.75 -25.86 2.03
C ASP A 79 -21.77 -24.75 2.33
N HIS A 80 -21.59 -24.03 3.45
CA HIS A 80 -22.40 -22.87 3.84
C HIS A 80 -21.89 -21.55 3.24
N GLY A 81 -20.85 -21.59 2.40
CA GLY A 81 -20.26 -20.43 1.74
C GLY A 81 -19.03 -19.86 2.46
N ILE A 82 -18.75 -18.59 2.17
CA ILE A 82 -17.57 -17.85 2.60
C ILE A 82 -17.81 -17.25 4.00
N SER A 83 -16.89 -17.48 4.93
CA SER A 83 -16.95 -16.92 6.29
C SER A 83 -16.75 -15.39 6.31
N TYR A 84 -17.19 -14.73 7.37
CA TYR A 84 -16.94 -13.30 7.59
C TYR A 84 -15.46 -12.93 7.47
N PHE A 85 -14.59 -13.73 8.11
CA PHE A 85 -13.14 -13.61 8.00
C PHE A 85 -12.67 -13.61 6.53
N GLN A 86 -13.10 -14.60 5.75
CA GLN A 86 -12.73 -14.73 4.33
C GLN A 86 -13.29 -13.60 3.47
N ILE A 87 -14.49 -13.08 3.76
CA ILE A 87 -15.07 -11.92 3.09
C ILE A 87 -14.20 -10.68 3.33
N VAL A 88 -13.90 -10.35 4.60
CA VAL A 88 -13.09 -9.19 4.96
C VAL A 88 -11.67 -9.33 4.40
N LEU A 89 -11.08 -10.53 4.47
CA LEU A 89 -9.77 -10.82 3.89
C LEU A 89 -9.75 -10.65 2.36
N SER A 90 -10.82 -11.04 1.67
CA SER A 90 -10.97 -10.86 0.21
C SER A 90 -11.03 -9.38 -0.16
N ILE A 91 -11.78 -8.57 0.60
CA ILE A 91 -11.85 -7.12 0.39
C ILE A 91 -10.46 -6.51 0.58
N LYS A 92 -9.73 -6.88 1.65
CA LYS A 92 -8.35 -6.41 1.87
C LYS A 92 -7.42 -6.80 0.73
N ALA A 93 -7.49 -8.04 0.27
CA ALA A 93 -6.69 -8.53 -0.84
C ALA A 93 -6.99 -7.76 -2.13
N PHE A 94 -8.26 -7.50 -2.43
CA PHE A 94 -8.67 -6.70 -3.58
C PHE A 94 -8.10 -5.27 -3.53
N LEU A 95 -8.22 -4.58 -2.39
CA LEU A 95 -7.69 -3.22 -2.23
C LEU A 95 -6.15 -3.19 -2.32
N GLY A 96 -5.48 -4.18 -1.73
CA GLY A 96 -4.02 -4.33 -1.82
C GLY A 96 -3.54 -4.60 -3.25
N LEU A 97 -4.25 -5.47 -3.98
CA LEU A 97 -3.96 -5.76 -5.38
C LEU A 97 -4.19 -4.55 -6.27
N TRP A 98 -5.24 -3.77 -6.02
CA TRP A 98 -5.46 -2.51 -6.73
C TRP A 98 -4.31 -1.52 -6.55
N LEU A 99 -3.82 -1.35 -5.31
CA LEU A 99 -2.65 -0.52 -5.00
C LEU A 99 -1.42 -1.02 -5.79
N GLY A 100 -1.18 -2.32 -5.74
CA GLY A 100 -0.12 -3.01 -6.46
C GLY A 100 -0.17 -2.77 -7.97
N PHE A 101 -1.32 -3.06 -8.58
CA PHE A 101 -1.57 -2.88 -10.01
C PHE A 101 -1.28 -1.44 -10.44
N ARG A 102 -1.79 -0.45 -9.70
CA ARG A 102 -1.52 0.97 -9.98
C ARG A 102 -0.03 1.29 -9.90
N GLY A 103 0.64 0.91 -8.82
CA GLY A 103 2.04 1.27 -8.57
C GLY A 103 3.01 0.59 -9.53
N ILE A 104 2.78 -0.69 -9.85
CA ILE A 104 3.55 -1.46 -10.83
C ILE A 104 3.37 -0.85 -12.22
N ASN A 105 2.13 -0.54 -12.62
CA ASN A 105 1.87 0.06 -13.92
C ASN A 105 2.53 1.43 -14.10
N GLN A 106 2.51 2.25 -13.05
CA GLN A 106 3.18 3.54 -13.07
C GLN A 106 4.71 3.40 -13.17
N LYS A 107 5.31 2.41 -12.48
CA LYS A 107 6.77 2.22 -12.47
C LYS A 107 7.30 1.61 -13.77
N PHE A 108 6.64 0.61 -14.32
CA PHE A 108 7.15 -0.15 -15.48
C PHE A 108 6.66 0.37 -16.82
N PHE A 109 5.43 0.88 -16.89
CA PHE A 109 4.83 1.27 -18.16
C PHE A 109 4.70 2.79 -18.30
N GLY A 110 5.10 3.57 -17.28
CA GLY A 110 4.98 5.03 -17.29
C GLY A 110 3.54 5.52 -17.43
N ILE A 111 2.56 4.63 -17.28
CA ILE A 111 1.14 4.93 -17.46
C ILE A 111 0.76 5.93 -16.37
N GLN A 112 0.32 7.13 -16.78
CA GLN A 112 -0.25 8.07 -15.84
C GLN A 112 -1.44 7.39 -15.15
N PRO A 113 -1.56 7.46 -13.82
CA PRO A 113 -2.65 6.80 -13.11
C PRO A 113 -3.98 7.27 -13.70
N TRP A 114 -4.76 6.32 -14.21
CA TRP A 114 -5.96 6.55 -15.04
C TRP A 114 -7.00 7.48 -14.41
N ILE A 115 -6.98 7.65 -13.07
CA ILE A 115 -8.05 8.36 -12.34
C ILE A 115 -7.52 9.32 -11.24
N PHE A 116 -6.32 9.12 -10.67
CA PHE A 116 -5.84 9.96 -9.55
C PHE A 116 -4.32 10.20 -9.55
N LYS A 117 -3.90 11.43 -9.87
CA LYS A 117 -2.51 11.92 -9.72
C LYS A 117 -2.08 12.10 -8.25
N ALA A 118 -3.04 12.14 -7.32
CA ALA A 118 -2.79 12.39 -5.90
C ALA A 118 -2.50 11.09 -5.11
N HIS A 119 -1.67 11.20 -4.07
CA HIS A 119 -1.43 10.12 -3.10
C HIS A 119 -2.57 9.96 -2.06
N LEU A 120 -3.56 10.86 -2.07
CA LEU A 120 -4.68 10.83 -1.13
C LEU A 120 -5.53 9.56 -1.25
N PHE A 121 -5.83 9.14 -2.47
CA PHE A 121 -6.61 7.92 -2.69
C PHE A 121 -5.85 6.65 -2.22
N PRO A 122 -4.58 6.43 -2.60
CA PRO A 122 -3.77 5.36 -2.00
C PRO A 122 -3.69 5.40 -0.48
N PHE A 123 -3.56 6.60 0.10
CA PHE A 123 -3.53 6.78 1.55
C PHE A 123 -4.84 6.36 2.22
N ALA A 124 -5.99 6.73 1.63
CA ALA A 124 -7.29 6.29 2.10
C ALA A 124 -7.43 4.76 2.03
N LEU A 125 -6.98 4.13 0.95
CA LEU A 125 -7.01 2.68 0.81
C LEU A 125 -6.15 1.98 1.88
N VAL A 126 -4.92 2.46 2.13
CA VAL A 126 -4.07 1.92 3.20
C VAL A 126 -4.75 2.04 4.57
N THR A 127 -5.37 3.19 4.84
CA THR A 127 -6.12 3.42 6.09
C THR A 127 -7.29 2.44 6.22
N ILE A 128 -8.07 2.24 5.16
CA ILE A 128 -9.17 1.27 5.11
C ILE A 128 -8.64 -0.15 5.37
N ILE A 129 -7.55 -0.57 4.72
CA ILE A 129 -6.95 -1.89 4.92
C ILE A 129 -6.54 -2.12 6.39
N ILE A 130 -6.01 -1.09 7.06
CA ILE A 130 -5.65 -1.15 8.49
C ILE A 130 -6.91 -1.36 9.34
N LEU A 131 -7.99 -0.60 9.09
CA LEU A 131 -9.26 -0.76 9.82
C LEU A 131 -9.90 -2.13 9.57
N LEU A 132 -9.91 -2.59 8.31
CA LEU A 132 -10.36 -3.93 7.94
C LEU A 132 -9.58 -5.03 8.68
N SER A 133 -8.29 -4.79 8.99
CA SER A 133 -7.47 -5.74 9.74
C SER A 133 -7.93 -5.92 11.19
N GLN A 134 -8.54 -4.90 11.79
CA GLN A 134 -9.05 -4.96 13.17
C GLN A 134 -10.39 -5.69 13.23
N ILE A 135 -11.28 -5.40 12.28
CA ILE A 135 -12.63 -5.99 12.29
C ILE A 135 -12.67 -7.44 11.81
N MET A 136 -11.65 -7.92 11.09
CA MET A 136 -11.60 -9.28 10.53
C MET A 136 -11.73 -10.40 11.57
N TYR A 137 -11.44 -10.11 12.84
CA TYR A 137 -11.49 -11.07 13.95
C TYR A 137 -12.69 -10.86 14.90
N LEU A 138 -13.60 -9.96 14.55
CA LEU A 138 -14.90 -9.81 15.23
C LEU A 138 -15.86 -10.91 14.77
#